data_AF-A0A532BE30-F1
#
_entry.id   AF-A0A532BE30-F1
#
_cell.length_a   1.000
_cell.length_b   1.000
_cell.length_c   1.000
_cell.angle_alpha   90.00
_cell.angle_beta   90.00
_cell.angle_gamma   90.00
#
_symmetry.space_group_name_H-M   'P 1'
#
loop_
_entity.id
_entity.type
_entity.pdbx_description
1 polymer ?
#
loop_
_entity_poly.entity_id
_entity_poly.type
_entity_poly.pdbx_seq_one_letter_code
_entity_poly.pdbx_strand_id
1 'polypeptide(L)'
;MNESEQTGLAAMRDCWITGGATFDLAPAGWRAIAGGASPDEQERRLLAIAAQALDVALRPAAPTTLKRRPPLPRLVLPILPARFRPLLRAALKHAADARRKTRVAALVASRGFVLHPMDWMPSDQTCPDVYAPWVDWQASVDGERHAPRE
;
A
#
# COMPACT_ATOMS: atom_id res chain seq x y z
N MET A 1 16.99 -14.33 -0.25
CA MET A 1 16.34 -15.26 0.69
C MET A 1 16.15 -16.58 -0.04
N ASN A 2 16.65 -17.68 0.53
CA ASN A 2 16.55 -19.01 -0.06
C ASN A 2 15.14 -19.59 0.17
N GLU A 3 14.70 -20.51 -0.68
CA GLU A 3 13.36 -21.14 -0.60
C GLU A 3 13.10 -21.78 0.78
N SER A 4 14.14 -22.36 1.39
CA SER A 4 14.11 -22.94 2.73
C SER A 4 13.77 -21.95 3.84
N GLU A 5 14.15 -20.68 3.71
CA GLU A 5 13.84 -19.63 4.69
C GLU A 5 12.37 -19.20 4.59
N GLN A 6 11.79 -19.21 3.38
CA GLN A 6 10.38 -18.92 3.16
C GLN A 6 9.50 -20.06 3.71
N THR A 7 9.87 -21.32 3.47
CA THR A 7 9.18 -22.49 4.01
C THR A 7 9.24 -22.51 5.54
N GLY A 8 10.41 -22.25 6.13
CA GLY A 8 10.58 -22.17 7.58
C GLY A 8 9.72 -21.06 8.20
N LEU A 9 9.72 -19.86 7.62
CA LEU A 9 8.88 -18.75 8.09
C LEU A 9 7.39 -19.08 8.02
N ALA A 10 6.92 -19.74 6.95
CA ALA A 10 5.53 -20.16 6.83
C ALA A 10 5.13 -21.15 7.94
N ALA A 11 5.97 -22.16 8.20
CA ALA A 11 5.75 -23.13 9.26
C ALA A 11 5.76 -22.49 10.67
N MET A 12 6.69 -21.56 10.93
CA MET A 12 6.73 -20.80 12.18
C MET A 12 5.46 -19.97 12.36
N ARG A 13 5.00 -19.26 11.32
CA ARG A 13 3.76 -18.47 11.37
C ARG A 13 2.55 -19.32 11.73
N ASP A 14 2.39 -20.46 11.06
CA ASP A 14 1.24 -21.34 11.29
C ASP A 14 1.26 -21.94 12.72
N CYS A 15 2.46 -22.17 13.27
CA CYS A 15 2.65 -22.64 14.65
C CYS A 15 2.44 -21.54 15.70
N TRP A 16 2.87 -20.29 15.45
CA TRP A 16 2.56 -19.17 16.34
C TRP A 16 1.05 -18.90 16.43
N ILE A 17 0.31 -19.08 15.33
CA ILE A 17 -1.15 -18.94 15.31
C ILE A 17 -1.82 -19.96 16.26
N THR A 18 -1.26 -21.16 16.40
CA THR A 18 -1.77 -22.20 17.31
C THR A 18 -1.18 -22.12 18.72
N GLY A 19 -0.31 -21.15 18.98
CA GLY A 19 0.34 -20.94 20.28
C GLY A 19 1.48 -21.92 20.58
N GLY A 20 2.04 -22.58 19.55
CA GLY A 20 3.16 -23.50 19.71
C GLY A 20 4.52 -22.81 19.73
N ALA A 21 5.53 -23.55 20.20
CA ALA A 21 6.93 -23.15 20.12
C ALA A 21 7.46 -23.39 18.69
N THR A 22 8.21 -22.43 18.16
CA THR A 22 8.63 -22.38 16.76
C THR A 22 10.12 -22.52 16.56
N PHE A 23 10.91 -22.53 17.65
CA PHE A 23 12.35 -22.59 17.58
C PHE A 23 12.87 -23.71 16.68
N ASP A 24 12.35 -24.94 16.82
CA ASP A 24 12.79 -26.08 16.01
C ASP A 24 12.33 -26.02 14.55
N LEU A 25 11.31 -25.21 14.26
CA LEU A 25 10.79 -24.97 12.90
C LEU A 25 11.60 -23.90 12.16
N ALA A 26 12.41 -23.12 12.88
CA ALA A 26 13.14 -22.02 12.30
C ALA A 26 14.31 -22.49 11.41
N PRO A 27 14.58 -21.76 10.31
CA PRO A 27 15.75 -22.01 9.47
C PRO A 27 17.04 -22.06 10.30
N ALA A 28 18.01 -22.89 9.92
CA ALA A 28 19.23 -23.10 10.69
C ALA A 28 20.00 -21.81 11.00
N GLY A 29 20.06 -20.88 10.02
CA GLY A 29 20.67 -19.56 10.23
C GLY A 29 19.92 -18.71 11.27
N TRP A 30 18.60 -18.83 11.36
CA TRP A 30 17.79 -18.08 12.32
C TRP A 30 17.89 -18.68 13.72
N ARG A 31 17.92 -20.01 13.83
CA ARG A 31 18.19 -20.72 15.09
C ARG A 31 19.55 -20.36 15.66
N ALA A 32 20.57 -20.22 14.82
CA ALA A 32 21.90 -19.79 15.27
C ALA A 32 21.90 -18.38 15.86
N ILE A 33 21.08 -17.46 15.32
CA ILE A 33 20.96 -16.08 15.80
C ILE A 33 20.09 -15.99 17.06
N ALA A 34 18.97 -16.71 17.09
CA ALA A 34 18.02 -16.69 18.21
C ALA A 34 18.49 -17.53 19.41
N GLY A 35 19.41 -18.46 19.20
CA GLY A 35 19.92 -19.39 20.21
C GLY A 35 20.67 -18.73 21.37
N GLY A 36 21.01 -19.56 22.37
CA GLY A 36 21.80 -19.14 23.54
C GLY A 36 21.02 -18.31 24.58
N ALA A 37 19.69 -18.23 24.46
CA ALA A 37 18.81 -17.57 25.42
C ALA A 37 17.81 -18.56 26.04
N SER A 38 17.02 -18.10 27.03
CA SER A 38 15.90 -18.87 27.57
C SER A 38 14.85 -19.14 26.49
N PRO A 39 14.00 -20.18 26.63
CA PRO A 39 12.99 -20.52 25.61
C PRO A 39 12.10 -19.33 25.21
N ASP A 40 11.63 -18.55 26.19
CA ASP A 40 10.80 -17.37 25.92
C ASP A 40 11.55 -16.30 25.11
N GLU A 41 12.83 -16.11 25.38
CA GLU A 41 13.66 -15.13 24.71
C GLU A 41 14.06 -15.58 23.30
N GLN A 42 14.21 -16.90 23.09
CA GLN A 42 14.40 -17.48 21.76
C GLN A 42 13.19 -17.18 20.85
N GLU A 43 11.97 -17.38 21.37
CA GLU A 43 10.75 -17.08 20.61
C GLU A 43 10.62 -15.58 20.31
N ARG A 44 10.93 -14.69 21.26
CA ARG A 44 10.94 -13.23 21.03
C ARG A 44 11.94 -12.82 19.94
N ARG A 45 13.15 -13.40 19.96
CA ARG A 45 14.16 -13.14 18.94
C ARG A 45 13.72 -13.64 17.57
N LEU A 46 13.09 -14.81 17.50
CA LEU A 46 12.53 -15.33 16.26
C LEU A 46 11.40 -14.46 15.72
N LEU A 47 10.53 -13.95 16.58
CA LEU A 47 9.51 -12.96 16.20
C LEU A 47 10.13 -11.68 15.63
N ALA A 48 11.20 -11.17 16.25
CA ALA A 48 11.91 -9.99 15.75
C ALA A 48 12.57 -10.23 14.37
N ILE A 49 13.20 -11.40 14.19
CA ILE A 49 13.79 -11.80 12.90
C ILE A 49 12.71 -11.94 11.83
N ALA A 50 11.60 -12.60 12.15
CA ALA A 50 10.47 -12.78 11.23
C ALA A 50 9.85 -11.44 10.83
N ALA A 51 9.68 -10.50 11.77
CA ALA A 51 9.18 -9.16 11.49
C ALA A 51 10.11 -8.41 10.52
N GLN A 52 11.42 -8.43 10.79
CA GLN A 52 12.42 -7.80 9.92
C GLN A 52 12.48 -8.46 8.54
N ALA A 53 12.35 -9.79 8.49
CA ALA A 53 12.30 -10.55 7.26
C ALA A 53 11.07 -10.15 6.41
N LEU A 54 9.90 -10.01 7.02
CA LEU A 54 8.67 -9.62 6.32
C LEU A 54 8.70 -8.17 5.83
N ASP A 55 9.22 -7.24 6.63
CA ASP A 55 9.21 -5.81 6.27
C ASP A 55 10.28 -5.45 5.21
N VAL A 56 11.44 -6.12 5.27
CA VAL A 56 12.61 -5.78 4.46
C VAL A 56 13.01 -6.89 3.49
N ALA A 57 13.23 -8.12 3.97
CA ALA A 57 13.83 -9.18 3.16
C ALA A 57 12.86 -9.87 2.19
N LEU A 58 11.56 -9.84 2.48
CA LEU A 58 10.47 -10.43 1.69
C LEU A 58 9.65 -9.40 0.94
N ARG A 59 10.08 -8.14 0.93
CA ARG A 59 9.49 -7.16 0.02
C ARG A 59 9.62 -7.72 -1.40
N PRO A 60 8.51 -7.82 -2.16
CA PRO A 60 8.57 -8.31 -3.53
C PRO A 60 9.63 -7.52 -4.29
N ALA A 61 10.54 -8.23 -4.97
CA ALA A 61 11.53 -7.58 -5.80
C ALA A 61 10.81 -6.65 -6.78
N ALA A 62 11.33 -5.43 -6.95
CA ALA A 62 10.75 -4.49 -7.90
C ALA A 62 10.65 -5.19 -9.27
N PRO A 63 9.50 -5.13 -9.96
CA PRO A 63 9.36 -5.73 -11.28
C PRO A 63 10.48 -5.24 -12.18
N THR A 64 11.20 -6.16 -12.83
CA THR A 64 12.30 -5.82 -13.75
C THR A 64 11.81 -5.09 -14.99
N THR A 65 10.52 -5.23 -15.31
CA THR A 65 9.87 -4.55 -16.43
C THR A 65 8.87 -3.52 -15.92
N LEU A 66 9.09 -2.26 -16.30
CA LEU A 66 8.15 -1.18 -16.05
C LEU A 66 7.07 -1.18 -17.13
N LYS A 67 5.80 -1.34 -16.74
CA LYS A 67 4.68 -1.11 -17.64
C LYS A 67 4.50 0.39 -17.84
N ARG A 68 4.78 0.88 -19.05
CA ARG A 68 4.57 2.30 -19.39
C ARG A 68 3.06 2.58 -19.46
N ARG A 69 2.58 3.50 -18.64
CA ARG A 69 1.18 3.94 -18.63
C ARG A 69 1.00 5.24 -19.41
N PRO A 70 -0.20 5.47 -19.97
CA PRO A 70 -0.52 6.77 -20.55
C PRO A 70 -0.39 7.86 -19.47
N PRO A 71 0.04 9.07 -19.84
CA PRO A 71 0.14 10.17 -18.89
C PRO A 71 -1.23 10.50 -18.29
N LEU A 72 -1.24 10.99 -17.05
CA LEU A 72 -2.47 11.42 -16.38
C LEU A 72 -3.10 12.59 -17.17
N PRO A 73 -4.39 12.51 -17.55
CA PRO A 73 -5.04 13.56 -18.33
C PRO A 73 -5.03 14.91 -17.62
N ARG A 74 -4.90 15.99 -18.39
CA ARG A 74 -5.10 17.34 -17.87
C ARG A 74 -6.59 17.60 -17.70
N LEU A 75 -6.97 18.10 -16.52
CA LEU A 75 -8.34 18.52 -16.25
C LEU A 75 -8.61 19.93 -16.81
N VAL A 76 -9.89 20.24 -16.99
CA VAL A 76 -10.35 21.51 -17.57
C VAL A 76 -10.06 22.70 -16.65
N LEU A 77 -10.10 22.50 -15.33
CA LEU A 77 -9.83 23.55 -14.35
C LEU A 77 -8.36 23.55 -13.89
N PRO A 78 -7.83 24.72 -13.48
CA PRO A 78 -6.48 24.81 -12.92
C PRO A 78 -6.38 24.09 -11.56
N ILE A 79 -5.19 23.59 -11.25
CA ILE A 79 -4.90 23.00 -9.93
C ILE A 79 -4.93 24.10 -8.86
N LEU A 80 -5.50 23.78 -7.69
CA LEU A 80 -5.52 24.65 -6.53
C LEU A 80 -4.10 25.18 -6.20
N PRO A 81 -3.91 26.50 -6.03
CA PRO A 81 -2.60 27.08 -5.76
C PRO A 81 -1.91 26.45 -4.54
N ALA A 82 -0.59 26.25 -4.67
CA ALA A 82 0.22 25.50 -3.71
C ALA A 82 0.07 25.97 -2.25
N ARG A 83 -0.08 27.29 -2.03
CA ARG A 83 -0.28 27.89 -0.70
C ARG A 83 -1.50 27.35 0.05
N PHE A 84 -2.53 26.87 -0.65
CA PHE A 84 -3.76 26.34 -0.04
C PHE A 84 -3.72 24.82 0.14
N ARG A 85 -2.74 24.12 -0.45
CA ARG A 85 -2.63 22.66 -0.36
C ARG A 85 -2.48 22.13 1.08
N PRO A 86 -1.76 22.78 2.00
CA PRO A 86 -1.71 22.32 3.40
C PRO A 86 -3.08 22.33 4.08
N LEU A 87 -3.88 23.38 3.87
CA LEU A 87 -5.23 23.48 4.41
C LEU A 87 -6.18 22.45 3.78
N LEU A 88 -6.05 22.24 2.47
CA LEU A 88 -6.78 21.19 1.76
C LEU A 88 -6.46 19.81 2.35
N ARG A 89 -5.18 19.48 2.55
CA ARG A 89 -4.76 18.19 3.14
C ARG A 89 -5.30 18.02 4.55
N ALA A 90 -5.32 19.09 5.36
CA ALA A 90 -5.94 19.07 6.67
C ALA A 90 -7.44 18.77 6.58
N ALA A 91 -8.17 19.44 5.68
CA ALA A 91 -9.59 19.19 5.45
C ALA A 91 -9.86 17.74 5.00
N LEU A 92 -9.06 17.21 4.08
CA LEU A 92 -9.14 15.82 3.63
C LEU A 92 -8.82 14.81 4.74
N LYS A 93 -7.89 15.15 5.64
CA LYS A 93 -7.57 14.32 6.82
C LYS A 93 -8.75 14.24 7.80
N HIS A 94 -9.49 15.34 7.97
CA HIS A 94 -10.69 15.38 8.83
C HIS A 94 -11.95 14.79 8.17
N ALA A 95 -11.94 14.58 6.85
CA ALA A 95 -13.00 13.89 6.14
C ALA A 95 -12.91 12.36 6.38
N ALA A 96 -13.72 11.88 7.33
CA ALA A 96 -13.72 10.50 7.82
C ALA A 96 -13.98 9.42 6.76
N ASP A 97 -14.73 9.74 5.70
CA ASP A 97 -15.15 8.78 4.66
C ASP A 97 -14.92 9.34 3.25
N ALA A 98 -14.99 8.45 2.25
CA ALA A 98 -14.80 8.80 0.83
C ALA A 98 -15.80 9.87 0.36
N ARG A 99 -17.07 9.74 0.76
CA ARG A 99 -18.14 10.69 0.40
C ARG A 99 -17.86 12.11 0.88
N ARG A 100 -17.30 12.29 2.08
CA ARG A 100 -16.90 13.59 2.63
C ARG A 100 -15.69 14.13 1.88
N LYS A 101 -14.71 13.30 1.52
CA LYS A 101 -13.57 13.72 0.67
C LYS A 101 -14.05 14.18 -0.69
N THR A 102 -15.00 13.49 -1.30
CA THR A 102 -15.63 13.90 -2.56
C THR A 102 -16.36 15.24 -2.42
N ARG A 103 -17.02 15.52 -1.28
CA ARG A 103 -17.61 16.84 -1.00
C ARG A 103 -16.58 17.95 -0.88
N VAL A 104 -15.42 17.69 -0.28
CA VAL A 104 -14.29 18.66 -0.28
C VAL A 104 -13.82 18.92 -1.71
N ALA A 105 -13.70 17.87 -2.54
CA ALA A 105 -13.34 18.02 -3.94
C ALA A 105 -14.38 18.83 -4.73
N ALA A 106 -15.67 18.60 -4.50
CA ALA A 106 -16.77 19.35 -5.09
C ALA A 106 -16.74 20.83 -4.67
N LEU A 107 -16.44 21.12 -3.41
CA LEU A 107 -16.28 22.50 -2.93
C LEU A 107 -15.16 23.21 -3.68
N VAL A 108 -13.99 22.58 -3.86
CA VAL A 108 -12.87 23.19 -4.59
C VAL A 108 -13.21 23.38 -6.07
N ALA A 109 -13.86 22.40 -6.70
CA ALA A 109 -14.37 22.48 -8.07
C ALA A 109 -15.36 23.63 -8.25
N SER A 110 -16.27 23.83 -7.29
CA SER A 110 -17.24 24.95 -7.30
C SER A 110 -16.56 26.33 -7.28
N ARG A 111 -15.28 26.40 -6.90
CA ARG A 111 -14.47 27.63 -6.89
C ARG A 111 -13.52 27.73 -8.08
N GLY A 112 -13.70 26.89 -9.09
CA GLY A 112 -12.93 26.93 -10.33
C GLY A 112 -11.55 26.29 -10.23
N PHE A 113 -11.32 25.42 -9.25
CA PHE A 113 -10.05 24.72 -9.09
C PHE A 113 -10.23 23.20 -8.99
N VAL A 114 -9.19 22.44 -9.30
CA VAL A 114 -9.12 21.00 -9.03
C VAL A 114 -8.05 20.69 -8.00
N LEU A 115 -8.20 19.55 -7.34
CA LEU A 115 -7.22 19.06 -6.39
C LEU A 115 -5.99 18.57 -7.14
N HIS A 116 -4.83 18.62 -6.48
CA HIS A 116 -3.63 18.01 -7.02
C HIS A 116 -3.73 16.48 -6.87
N PRO A 117 -3.33 15.66 -7.86
CA PRO A 117 -3.50 14.20 -7.81
C PRO A 117 -2.80 13.55 -6.60
N MET A 118 -1.65 14.06 -6.19
CA MET A 118 -0.97 13.60 -4.95
C MET A 118 -1.70 13.91 -3.64
N ASP A 119 -2.64 14.85 -3.62
CA ASP A 119 -3.40 15.17 -2.41
C ASP A 119 -4.69 14.35 -2.35
N TRP A 120 -5.30 14.10 -3.51
CA TRP A 120 -6.50 13.29 -3.65
C TRP A 120 -6.68 12.86 -5.11
N MET A 121 -7.12 11.61 -5.30
CA MET A 121 -7.62 11.09 -6.57
C MET A 121 -9.03 10.52 -6.36
N PRO A 122 -9.91 10.61 -7.36
CA PRO A 122 -11.20 9.93 -7.30
C PRO A 122 -10.98 8.42 -7.20
N SER A 123 -11.89 7.74 -6.52
CA SER A 123 -11.87 6.26 -6.38
C SER A 123 -13.17 5.63 -6.86
N ASP A 124 -14.17 6.44 -7.14
CA ASP A 124 -15.53 6.05 -7.45
C ASP A 124 -16.20 7.07 -8.39
N GLN A 125 -17.33 6.67 -8.98
CA GLN A 125 -18.07 7.47 -9.97
C GLN A 125 -18.85 8.65 -9.34
N THR A 126 -18.80 8.83 -8.01
CA THR A 126 -19.57 9.89 -7.32
C THR A 126 -18.87 11.25 -7.33
N CYS A 127 -17.73 11.36 -8.01
CA CYS A 127 -16.95 12.59 -8.08
C CYS A 127 -17.53 13.63 -9.05
N PRO A 128 -17.23 14.92 -8.86
CA PRO A 128 -17.64 15.96 -9.81
C PRO A 128 -17.13 15.68 -11.24
N ASP A 129 -17.95 16.00 -12.25
CA ASP A 129 -17.69 15.72 -13.67
C ASP A 129 -16.33 16.22 -14.19
N VAL A 130 -15.79 17.29 -13.59
CA VAL A 130 -14.45 17.80 -13.93
C VAL A 130 -13.36 16.74 -13.75
N TYR A 131 -13.58 15.72 -12.91
CA TYR A 131 -12.66 14.61 -12.67
C TYR A 131 -12.92 13.39 -13.55
N ALA A 132 -13.95 13.39 -14.41
CA ALA A 132 -14.26 12.25 -15.29
C ALA A 132 -13.05 11.74 -16.09
N PRO A 133 -12.17 12.60 -16.67
CA PRO A 133 -10.98 12.11 -17.37
C PRO A 133 -10.03 11.30 -16.50
N TRP A 134 -9.97 11.57 -15.18
CA TRP A 134 -9.15 10.79 -14.26
C TRP A 134 -9.80 9.45 -13.91
N VAL A 135 -11.12 9.42 -13.76
CA VAL A 135 -11.87 8.18 -13.52
C VAL A 135 -11.70 7.22 -14.70
N ASP A 136 -11.85 7.72 -15.93
CA ASP A 136 -11.66 6.93 -17.16
C ASP A 136 -10.22 6.43 -17.29
N TRP A 137 -9.24 7.28 -16.93
CA TRP A 137 -7.83 6.90 -16.90
C TRP A 137 -7.56 5.80 -15.86
N GLN A 138 -8.18 5.84 -14.68
CA GLN A 138 -8.05 4.78 -13.68
C GLN A 138 -8.72 3.48 -14.14
N ALA A 139 -9.91 3.57 -14.75
CA ALA A 139 -10.62 2.41 -15.25
C ALA A 139 -9.85 1.68 -16.37
N SER A 140 -9.22 2.40 -17.30
CA SER A 140 -8.37 1.78 -18.33
C SER A 140 -7.16 1.07 -17.72
N VAL A 141 -6.57 1.67 -16.69
CA VAL A 141 -5.47 1.13 -15.90
C VAL A 141 -5.84 -0.15 -15.12
N ASP A 142 -7.04 -0.21 -14.55
CA ASP A 142 -7.51 -1.37 -13.79
C ASP A 142 -8.06 -2.48 -14.69
N GLY A 143 -8.62 -2.16 -15.86
CA GLY A 143 -8.97 -3.13 -16.89
C GLY A 143 -7.76 -3.93 -17.40
N GLU A 144 -6.60 -3.28 -17.56
CA GLU A 144 -5.33 -3.94 -17.89
C GLU A 144 -4.83 -4.91 -16.80
N ARG A 145 -5.29 -4.78 -15.55
CA ARG A 145 -4.94 -5.72 -14.46
C ARG A 145 -5.78 -6.99 -14.49
N HIS A 146 -6.98 -6.94 -15.07
CA HIS A 146 -7.96 -8.04 -15.07
C HIS A 146 -8.07 -8.76 -16.43
N ALA A 147 -7.36 -8.30 -17.46
CA ALA A 147 -7.26 -9.04 -18.72
C ALA A 147 -6.59 -10.42 -18.46
N PRO A 148 -7.20 -11.54 -18.91
CA PRO A 148 -6.54 -12.84 -18.86
C PRO A 148 -5.24 -12.75 -19.63
N ARG A 149 -4.15 -13.22 -19.04
CA ARG A 149 -2.93 -13.50 -19.80
C ARG A 149 -3.21 -14.73 -20.64
N GLU A 150 -3.52 -14.53 -21.91
CA GLU A 150 -3.38 -15.57 -22.94
C GLU A 150 -1.91 -15.96 -23.12
#